data_AF-X1IEJ3-F1
#
_entry.id   AF-X1IEJ3-F1
#
_cell.length_a   1.000
_cell.length_b   1.000
_cell.length_c   1.000
_cell.angle_alpha   90.00
_cell.angle_beta   90.00
_cell.angle_gamma   90.00
#
_symmetry.space_group_name_H-M   'P 1'
#
loop_
_entity.id
_entity.type
_entity.pdbx_description
1 polymer ?
#
loop_
_entity_poly.entity_id
_entity_poly.type
_entity_poly.pdbx_seq_one_letter_code
_entity_poly.pdbx_strand_id
1 'polypeptide(L)'
;MFQAYQRRFITEGDLKVFMKTIEIPPYLRDVMLNVAYRPLTRVDVRRMYDDGILDINQVYAAYLDHGYSPDNATLMTQWTIRYAEPNEKELSRAQITDLMIDGHLSRE
;
A
#
# COMPACT_ATOMS: atom_id res chain seq x y z
N MET A 1 -17.62 3.84 -17.13
CA MET A 1 -18.16 2.50 -16.79
C MET A 1 -17.44 1.85 -15.62
N PHE A 2 -16.11 1.68 -15.62
CA PHE A 2 -15.39 1.11 -14.47
C PHE A 2 -15.65 1.83 -13.14
N GLN A 3 -15.69 3.17 -13.12
CA GLN A 3 -16.04 3.91 -11.89
C GLN A 3 -17.47 3.65 -11.42
N ALA A 4 -18.43 3.44 -12.34
CA ALA A 4 -19.80 3.10 -11.99
C ALA A 4 -19.86 1.70 -11.34
N TYR A 5 -19.09 0.75 -11.88
CA TYR A 5 -18.93 -0.58 -11.30
C TYR A 5 -18.28 -0.54 -9.92
N GLN A 6 -17.14 0.14 -9.77
CA GLN A 6 -16.43 0.31 -8.50
C GLN A 6 -17.31 0.97 -7.41
N ARG A 7 -18.17 1.92 -7.82
CA ARG A 7 -19.12 2.62 -6.92
C ARG A 7 -20.45 1.89 -6.76
N ARG A 8 -20.58 0.65 -7.28
CA ARG A 8 -21.76 -0.23 -7.13
C ARG A 8 -23.05 0.31 -7.78
N PHE A 9 -22.92 1.19 -8.78
CA PHE A 9 -24.06 1.66 -9.57
C PHE A 9 -24.50 0.67 -10.65
N ILE A 10 -23.59 -0.22 -11.06
CA ILE A 10 -23.83 -1.27 -12.05
C ILE A 10 -23.22 -2.58 -11.59
N THR A 11 -23.73 -3.69 -12.10
CA THR A 11 -23.20 -5.04 -11.83
C THR A 11 -22.01 -5.37 -12.74
N GLU A 12 -21.30 -6.47 -12.44
CA GLU A 12 -20.29 -7.02 -13.35
C GLU A 12 -20.90 -7.39 -14.71
N GLY A 13 -22.14 -7.91 -14.71
CA GLY A 13 -22.87 -8.24 -15.94
C GLY A 13 -23.07 -7.03 -16.83
N ASP A 14 -23.50 -5.90 -16.27
CA ASP A 14 -23.67 -4.65 -17.01
C ASP A 14 -22.34 -4.15 -17.60
N LEU A 15 -21.25 -4.26 -16.85
CA LEU A 15 -19.92 -3.90 -17.33
C LEU A 15 -19.46 -4.83 -18.47
N LYS A 16 -19.72 -6.14 -18.37
CA LYS A 16 -19.44 -7.11 -19.45
C LYS A 16 -20.27 -6.83 -20.71
N VAL A 17 -21.54 -6.45 -20.56
CA VAL A 17 -22.37 -6.00 -21.69
C VAL A 17 -21.77 -4.77 -22.34
N PHE A 18 -21.41 -3.74 -21.56
CA PHE A 18 -20.74 -2.56 -22.10
C PHE A 18 -19.46 -2.92 -22.86
N MET A 19 -18.58 -3.76 -22.28
CA MET A 19 -17.35 -4.20 -22.93
C MET A 19 -17.63 -4.97 -24.24
N LYS A 20 -18.70 -5.77 -24.28
CA LYS A 20 -19.15 -6.43 -25.51
C LYS A 20 -19.63 -5.41 -26.55
N THR A 21 -20.38 -4.39 -26.15
CA THR A 21 -20.91 -3.34 -27.04
C THR A 21 -19.80 -2.53 -27.72
N ILE A 22 -18.69 -2.28 -27.03
CA ILE A 22 -17.52 -1.59 -27.60
C ILE A 22 -16.47 -2.56 -28.17
N GLU A 23 -16.88 -3.81 -28.45
CA GLU A 23 -16.08 -4.81 -29.16
C GLU A 23 -14.76 -5.21 -28.48
N ILE A 24 -14.65 -5.11 -27.14
CA ILE A 24 -13.48 -5.65 -26.43
C ILE A 24 -13.48 -7.19 -26.57
N PRO A 25 -12.38 -7.82 -27.00
CA PRO A 25 -12.25 -9.27 -27.09
C PRO A 25 -12.55 -9.97 -25.75
N PRO A 26 -13.19 -11.15 -25.74
CA PRO A 26 -13.58 -11.83 -24.50
C PRO A 26 -12.43 -11.99 -23.48
N TYR A 27 -11.24 -12.39 -23.93
CA TYR A 27 -10.09 -12.57 -23.04
C TYR A 27 -9.64 -11.27 -22.34
N LEU A 28 -9.76 -10.12 -23.02
CA LEU A 28 -9.41 -8.82 -22.44
C LEU A 28 -10.44 -8.35 -21.41
N ARG A 29 -11.69 -8.81 -21.49
CA ARG A 29 -12.71 -8.44 -20.51
C ARG A 29 -12.37 -8.95 -19.13
N ASP A 30 -11.91 -10.21 -19.06
CA ASP A 30 -11.49 -10.82 -17.80
C ASP A 30 -10.23 -10.15 -17.25
N VAL A 31 -9.27 -9.81 -18.12
CA VAL A 31 -8.09 -9.01 -17.74
C VAL A 31 -8.49 -7.65 -17.17
N MET A 32 -9.38 -6.93 -17.84
CA MET A 32 -9.84 -5.62 -17.38
C MET A 32 -10.63 -5.70 -16.07
N LEU A 33 -11.40 -6.78 -15.85
CA LEU A 33 -12.10 -7.02 -14.59
C LEU A 33 -11.13 -7.26 -13.43
N ASN A 34 -10.06 -8.01 -13.66
CA ASN A 34 -9.05 -8.27 -12.62
C ASN A 34 -8.34 -6.99 -12.15
N VAL A 35 -8.17 -6.00 -13.04
CA VAL A 35 -7.60 -4.68 -12.71
C VAL A 35 -8.66 -3.62 -12.43
N ALA A 36 -9.92 -4.02 -12.22
CA ALA A 36 -11.01 -3.08 -12.02
C ALA A 36 -10.97 -2.39 -10.65
N TYR A 37 -10.25 -2.94 -9.66
CA TYR A 37 -10.12 -2.34 -8.33
C TYR A 37 -8.75 -1.68 -8.15
N ARG A 38 -8.71 -0.66 -7.31
CA ARG A 38 -7.44 -0.02 -6.93
C ARG A 38 -6.71 -0.90 -5.92
N PRO A 39 -5.38 -1.07 -6.04
CA PRO A 39 -4.59 -1.69 -4.98
C PRO A 39 -4.61 -0.83 -3.70
N LEU A 40 -4.28 -1.44 -2.57
CA LEU A 40 -4.06 -0.73 -1.30
C LEU A 40 -3.02 0.37 -1.49
N THR A 41 -3.16 1.55 -0.89
CA THR A 41 -2.12 2.58 -1.06
C THR A 41 -0.83 2.18 -0.33
N ARG A 42 0.32 2.70 -0.76
CA ARG A 42 1.60 2.46 -0.07
C ARG A 42 1.58 2.89 1.41
N VAL A 43 0.75 3.87 1.75
CA VAL A 43 0.57 4.32 3.14
C VAL A 43 -0.21 3.27 3.91
N ASP A 44 -1.32 2.78 3.34
CA ASP A 44 -2.16 1.77 3.98
C ASP A 44 -1.42 0.45 4.12
N VAL A 45 -0.63 0.02 3.12
CA VAL A 45 0.20 -1.19 3.21
C VAL A 45 1.13 -1.14 4.42
N ARG A 46 1.79 0.00 4.67
CA ARG A 46 2.69 0.16 5.82
C ARG A 46 1.95 0.14 7.15
N ARG A 47 0.85 0.89 7.25
CA ARG A 47 0.02 0.93 8.47
C ARG A 47 -0.58 -0.43 8.78
N MET A 48 -1.08 -1.12 7.77
CA MET A 48 -1.63 -2.46 7.92
C MET A 48 -0.56 -3.49 8.30
N TYR A 49 0.67 -3.35 7.82
CA TYR A 49 1.77 -4.19 8.30
C TYR A 49 2.12 -3.90 9.77
N ASP A 50 2.23 -2.62 10.12
CA ASP A 50 2.50 -2.16 11.50
C ASP A 50 1.42 -2.64 12.50
N ASP A 51 0.15 -2.56 12.09
CA ASP A 51 -1.00 -3.06 12.86
C ASP A 51 -1.14 -4.60 12.85
N GLY A 52 -0.26 -5.33 12.15
CA GLY A 52 -0.28 -6.79 12.04
C GLY A 52 -1.40 -7.38 11.17
N ILE A 53 -2.05 -6.55 10.34
CA ILE A 53 -3.10 -6.95 9.39
C ILE A 53 -2.50 -7.64 8.16
N LEU A 54 -1.37 -7.13 7.65
CA LEU A 54 -0.64 -7.76 6.54
C LEU A 54 0.59 -8.49 7.07
N ASP A 55 0.81 -9.70 6.57
CA ASP A 55 2.11 -10.37 6.70
C ASP A 55 3.12 -9.90 5.64
N ILE A 56 4.36 -10.37 5.74
CA ILE A 56 5.47 -9.99 4.85
C ILE A 56 5.16 -10.34 3.38
N ASN A 57 4.54 -11.49 3.12
CA ASN A 57 4.21 -11.94 1.77
C ASN A 57 3.09 -11.08 1.16
N GLN A 58 2.12 -10.67 1.97
CA GLN A 58 1.04 -9.79 1.56
C GLN A 58 1.53 -8.35 1.31
N VAL A 59 2.51 -7.86 2.07
CA VAL A 59 3.19 -6.58 1.77
C VAL A 59 3.89 -6.64 0.42
N TYR A 60 4.63 -7.73 0.15
CA TYR A 60 5.28 -7.94 -1.14
C TYR A 60 4.28 -7.99 -2.30
N ALA A 61 3.21 -8.77 -2.16
CA ALA A 61 2.15 -8.85 -3.16
C ALA A 61 1.51 -7.48 -3.41
N ALA A 62 1.22 -6.71 -2.36
CA ALA A 62 0.67 -5.37 -2.51
C ALA A 62 1.59 -4.43 -3.30
N TYR A 63 2.91 -4.55 -3.14
CA TYR A 63 3.86 -3.79 -3.97
C TYR A 63 3.90 -4.29 -5.43
N LEU A 64 3.73 -5.58 -5.70
CA LEU A 64 3.55 -6.06 -7.06
C LEU A 64 2.28 -5.50 -7.71
N ASP A 65 1.18 -5.40 -6.96
CA ASP A 65 -0.09 -4.82 -7.46
C ASP A 65 0.03 -3.32 -7.80
N HIS A 66 1.01 -2.61 -7.20
CA HIS A 66 1.38 -1.25 -7.61
C HIS A 66 2.19 -1.18 -8.91
N GLY A 67 2.59 -2.33 -9.46
CA GLY A 67 3.43 -2.41 -10.65
C GLY A 67 4.93 -2.28 -10.38
N TYR A 68 5.38 -2.46 -9.13
CA TYR A 68 6.82 -2.56 -8.86
C TYR A 68 7.39 -3.84 -9.50
N SER A 69 8.63 -3.77 -10.00
CA SER A 69 9.37 -4.99 -10.35
C SER A 69 9.55 -5.88 -9.13
N PRO A 70 9.76 -7.19 -9.29
CA PRO A 70 10.02 -8.11 -8.17
C PRO A 70 11.15 -7.62 -7.24
N ASP A 71 12.23 -7.08 -7.81
CA ASP A 71 13.36 -6.53 -7.03
C ASP A 71 12.93 -5.32 -6.21
N ASN A 72 12.21 -4.36 -6.83
CA ASN A 72 11.75 -3.17 -6.13
C ASN A 72 10.68 -3.49 -5.09
N ALA A 73 9.79 -4.46 -5.36
CA ALA A 73 8.81 -4.94 -4.39
C ALA A 73 9.50 -5.57 -3.18
N THR A 74 10.61 -6.30 -3.39
CA THR A 74 11.44 -6.85 -2.31
C THR A 74 12.06 -5.74 -1.46
N LEU A 75 12.68 -4.73 -2.09
CA LEU A 75 13.26 -3.58 -1.38
C LEU A 75 12.21 -2.80 -0.58
N MET A 76 11.03 -2.58 -1.16
CA MET A 76 9.90 -1.90 -0.52
C MET A 76 9.35 -2.69 0.67
N THR A 77 9.31 -4.02 0.56
CA THR A 77 8.91 -4.91 1.66
C THR A 77 9.91 -4.82 2.80
N GLN A 78 11.21 -4.96 2.53
CA GLN A 78 12.27 -4.82 3.54
C GLN A 78 12.29 -3.44 4.21
N TRP A 79 11.97 -2.39 3.45
CA TRP A 79 11.85 -1.05 4.01
C TRP A 79 10.62 -0.94 4.94
N THR A 80 9.50 -1.54 4.57
CA THR A 80 8.27 -1.55 5.40
C THR A 80 8.50 -2.25 6.72
N ILE A 81 9.18 -3.41 6.70
CA ILE A 81 9.54 -4.16 7.92
C ILE A 81 10.35 -3.28 8.86
N ARG A 82 11.45 -2.69 8.36
CA ARG A 82 12.31 -1.80 9.15
C ARG A 82 11.62 -0.50 9.61
N TYR A 83 10.61 -0.05 8.87
CA TYR A 83 9.87 1.16 9.23
C TYR A 83 8.88 0.92 10.39
N ALA A 84 8.33 -0.29 10.49
CA ALA A 84 7.43 -0.69 11.57
C ALA A 84 8.17 -1.09 12.86
N GLU A 85 9.47 -1.39 12.78
CA GLU A 85 10.29 -1.58 13.98
C GLU A 85 10.26 -0.28 14.81
N PRO A 86 9.97 -0.36 16.13
CA PRO A 86 9.93 0.83 16.97
C PRO A 86 11.28 1.55 16.89
N ASN A 87 11.28 2.73 16.29
CA ASN A 87 12.48 3.55 16.25
C ASN A 87 12.81 3.95 17.69
N GLU A 88 13.98 3.52 18.20
CA GLU A 88 14.61 4.06 19.43
C GLU A 88 14.82 5.60 19.39
N LYS A 89 14.48 6.26 18.27
CA LYS A 89 14.72 7.68 18.00
C LYS A 89 13.55 8.62 18.29
N GLU A 90 12.43 8.16 18.82
CA GLU A 90 11.47 9.09 19.42
C GLU A 90 11.87 9.40 20.86
N LEU A 91 12.98 10.12 21.03
CA LEU A 91 13.20 10.83 22.28
C LEU A 91 12.05 11.83 22.40
N SER A 92 11.16 11.59 23.36
CA SER A 92 10.06 12.50 23.66
C SER A 92 10.64 13.88 23.99
N ARG A 93 9.88 14.97 23.78
CA ARG A 93 10.33 16.31 24.18
C ARG A 93 10.77 16.37 25.65
N ALA A 94 10.18 15.52 26.51
CA ALA A 94 10.60 15.37 27.90
C ALA A 94 12.00 14.74 28.00
N GLN A 95 12.28 13.67 27.25
CA GLN A 95 13.59 13.02 27.24
C GLN A 95 14.70 13.90 26.64
N ILE A 96 14.37 14.71 25.62
CA ILE A 96 15.30 15.72 25.08
C ILE A 96 15.58 16.80 26.14
N THR A 97 14.56 17.22 26.90
CA THR A 97 14.72 18.24 27.96
C THR A 97 15.56 17.70 29.12
N ASP A 98 15.32 16.47 29.56
CA ASP A 98 16.13 15.81 30.61
C ASP A 98 17.59 15.68 30.17
N LEU A 99 17.86 15.22 28.94
CA LEU A 99 19.24 15.10 28.42
C LEU A 99 19.96 16.45 28.24
N MET A 100 19.22 17.53 28.03
CA MET A 100 19.78 18.89 27.99
C MET A 100 20.07 19.46 29.39
N ILE A 101 19.31 19.04 30.41
CA ILE A 101 19.52 19.41 31.81
C ILE A 101 20.69 18.63 32.41
N ASP A 102 20.85 17.35 32.03
CA ASP A 102 21.92 16.45 32.49
C ASP A 102 23.28 16.71 31.81
N GLY A 103 23.39 17.71 30.93
CA GLY A 103 24.67 18.27 30.48
C GLY A 103 25.46 17.47 29.42
N HIS A 104 24.82 16.51 28.74
CA HIS A 104 25.49 15.66 27.74
C HIS A 104 25.49 16.21 26.30
N LEU A 105 24.86 17.36 26.04
CA LEU A 105 24.89 18.04 24.74
C LEU A 105 25.10 19.55 24.94
N SER A 106 26.35 19.97 24.86
CA SER A 106 26.72 21.39 24.78
C SER A 106 26.48 21.91 23.36
N ARG A 107 25.75 23.01 23.21
CA ARG A 107 25.72 23.79 21.96
C ARG A 107 27.04 24.53 21.82
N GLU A 108 27.86 24.14 20.86
CA GLU A 108 28.70 25.12 20.13
C GLU A 108 27.85 25.85 19.09
#